data_AF-A0AAD5TVG9-F1
#
_entry.id   AF-A0AAD5TVG9-F1
#
_cell.length_a   1.000
_cell.length_b   1.000
_cell.length_c   1.000
_cell.angle_alpha   90.00
_cell.angle_beta   90.00
_cell.angle_gamma   90.00
#
_symmetry.space_group_name_H-M   'P 1'
#
loop_
_entity.id
_entity.type
_entity.pdbx_description
1 polymer ?
#
loop_
_entity_poly.entity_id
_entity_poly.type
_entity_poly.pdbx_seq_one_letter_code
_entity_poly.pdbx_strand_id
1 'polypeptide(L)'
;ENLEEQKKEFFENFIAKREPCKLDFSELDEPLFKLNDLNLLKEHAGMEEIMVEKKVNGSFGSKEKRIKTNFKNFIEQLESGETDLYLTTQYSESSDDVENDSNETVLEDFLQRPLTKLTSFFSIEPKIFSTLIPQQINLWMGSSSREGSSSGLHHDFADNLYFLVKGTKKFTIFSPLDAKNLYTVGKIKKIFNNGLISYADEEQRSDGAFLRDVAEYNLEHAKEKLERLIENGKNKDEIEEAEAEVEEAMDQLLEYGYDIDEEEENGSFVDDFDGSFSEHSSDGEAAPNSSRKNFKKLEQELNQEVSSEPPSFSKIGVDCLRILESGDKSCINKIYEIFPLLKKCVKIEFYLEESQVLYLPAGYVFEKTKEKKNEIKK
;
A
#
# COMPACT_ATOMS: atom_id res chain seq x y z
N GLU A 1 -31.29 6.19 12.82
CA GLU A 1 -30.84 5.05 13.66
C GLU A 1 -29.63 5.49 14.45
N ASN A 2 -29.35 4.87 15.59
CA ASN A 2 -28.32 5.36 16.51
C ASN A 2 -26.93 5.12 15.88
N LEU A 3 -26.21 6.19 15.53
CA LEU A 3 -24.87 6.11 14.94
C LEU A 3 -23.93 5.22 15.77
N GLU A 4 -24.05 5.22 17.10
CA GLU A 4 -23.24 4.38 17.97
C GLU A 4 -23.55 2.88 17.81
N GLU A 5 -24.80 2.54 17.51
CA GLU A 5 -25.20 1.17 17.20
C GLU A 5 -24.61 0.73 15.85
N GLN A 6 -24.68 1.60 14.84
CA GLN A 6 -24.06 1.34 13.53
C GLN A 6 -22.55 1.17 13.61
N LYS A 7 -21.84 2.00 14.39
CA LYS A 7 -20.40 1.85 14.65
C LYS A 7 -20.09 0.50 15.29
N LYS A 8 -20.84 0.13 16.33
CA LYS A 8 -20.65 -1.13 17.05
C LYS A 8 -20.90 -2.33 16.14
N GLU A 9 -21.99 -2.32 15.37
CA GLU A 9 -22.30 -3.38 14.42
C GLU A 9 -21.23 -3.49 13.34
N PHE A 10 -20.72 -2.36 12.83
CA PHE A 10 -19.65 -2.37 11.84
C PHE A 10 -18.36 -2.99 12.39
N PHE A 11 -17.98 -2.61 13.62
CA PHE A 11 -16.82 -3.16 14.29
C PHE A 11 -16.96 -4.67 14.52
N GLU A 12 -18.08 -5.13 15.09
CA GLU A 12 -18.32 -6.54 15.44
C GLU A 12 -18.43 -7.44 14.21
N ASN A 13 -18.96 -6.93 13.10
CA ASN A 13 -19.19 -7.72 11.90
C ASN A 13 -18.04 -7.71 10.90
N PHE A 14 -17.23 -6.65 10.86
CA PHE A 14 -16.20 -6.51 9.83
C PHE A 14 -14.80 -6.32 10.41
N ILE A 15 -14.59 -5.28 11.22
CA ILE A 15 -13.25 -4.93 11.72
C ILE A 15 -12.69 -6.04 12.62
N ALA A 16 -13.43 -6.42 13.67
CA ALA A 16 -12.99 -7.44 14.64
C ALA A 16 -12.82 -8.83 14.01
N LYS A 17 -13.58 -9.12 12.95
CA LYS A 17 -13.52 -10.39 12.22
C LYS A 17 -12.52 -10.41 11.07
N ARG A 18 -11.92 -9.25 10.73
CA ARG A 18 -11.06 -9.08 9.55
C ARG A 18 -11.78 -9.50 8.27
N GLU A 19 -13.03 -9.08 8.12
CA GLU A 19 -13.88 -9.46 6.99
C GLU A 19 -14.06 -8.27 6.03
N PRO A 20 -13.66 -8.40 4.75
CA PRO A 20 -13.81 -7.34 3.77
C PRO A 20 -15.27 -7.14 3.42
N CYS A 21 -15.68 -5.89 3.25
CA CYS A 21 -17.06 -5.57 2.91
C CYS A 21 -17.16 -4.36 1.98
N LYS A 22 -18.20 -4.40 1.14
CA LYS A 22 -18.58 -3.29 0.28
C LYS A 22 -19.79 -2.57 0.86
N LEU A 23 -19.73 -1.25 0.85
CA LEU A 23 -20.76 -0.35 1.37
C LEU A 23 -21.14 0.68 0.31
N ASP A 24 -22.33 1.26 0.41
CA ASP A 24 -22.77 2.41 -0.38
C ASP A 24 -22.94 3.61 0.56
N PHE A 25 -22.18 4.68 0.33
CA PHE A 25 -22.17 5.87 1.18
C PHE A 25 -22.98 7.03 0.60
N SER A 26 -23.65 6.85 -0.54
CA SER A 26 -24.55 7.89 -1.08
C SER A 26 -25.67 8.28 -0.11
N GLU A 27 -25.97 7.42 0.85
CA GLU A 27 -26.98 7.62 1.90
C GLU A 27 -26.42 8.25 3.20
N LEU A 28 -25.11 8.43 3.32
CA LEU A 28 -24.43 8.82 4.58
C LEU A 28 -24.08 10.32 4.67
N ASP A 29 -24.53 11.13 3.70
CA ASP A 29 -24.39 12.60 3.68
C ASP A 29 -22.93 13.10 3.82
N GLU A 30 -21.98 12.35 3.25
CA GLU A 30 -20.56 12.71 3.26
C GLU A 30 -20.19 13.59 2.05
N PRO A 31 -19.33 14.62 2.21
CA PRO A 31 -19.06 15.62 1.17
C PRO A 31 -18.23 15.11 -0.03
N LEU A 32 -17.88 13.82 -0.05
CA LEU A 32 -17.04 13.17 -1.08
C LEU A 32 -17.53 13.40 -2.52
N PHE A 33 -18.83 13.71 -2.71
CA PHE A 33 -19.40 14.04 -4.01
C PHE A 33 -18.72 15.26 -4.68
N LYS A 34 -18.15 16.18 -3.88
CA LYS A 34 -17.40 17.34 -4.39
C LYS A 34 -16.11 16.95 -5.11
N LEU A 35 -15.51 15.80 -4.78
CA LEU A 35 -14.31 15.31 -5.46
C LEU A 35 -14.58 14.82 -6.89
N ASN A 36 -15.84 14.70 -7.31
CA ASN A 36 -16.20 14.34 -8.68
C ASN A 36 -16.22 15.55 -9.65
N ASP A 37 -16.19 16.78 -9.12
CA ASP A 37 -16.19 18.01 -9.93
C ASP A 37 -14.77 18.46 -10.27
N LEU A 38 -14.33 18.12 -11.49
CA LEU A 38 -12.99 18.46 -11.98
C LEU A 38 -12.74 19.98 -12.05
N ASN A 39 -13.76 20.81 -12.22
CA ASN A 39 -13.57 22.25 -12.25
C ASN A 39 -13.30 22.80 -10.85
N LEU A 40 -14.02 22.32 -9.84
CA LEU A 40 -13.74 22.67 -8.44
C LEU A 40 -12.35 22.21 -8.02
N LEU A 41 -11.94 21.00 -8.43
CA LEU A 41 -10.58 20.49 -8.17
C LEU A 41 -9.50 21.39 -8.79
N LYS A 42 -9.68 21.80 -10.06
CA LYS A 42 -8.78 22.73 -10.76
C LYS A 42 -8.74 24.11 -10.10
N GLU A 43 -9.86 24.60 -9.57
CA GLU A 43 -9.95 25.89 -8.89
C GLU A 43 -9.23 25.89 -7.53
N HIS A 44 -9.43 24.85 -6.72
CA HIS A 44 -8.96 24.83 -5.33
C HIS A 44 -7.53 24.31 -5.18
N ALA A 45 -7.14 23.34 -5.99
CA ALA A 45 -5.84 22.68 -5.88
C ALA A 45 -5.03 22.67 -7.18
N GLY A 46 -5.48 23.40 -8.21
CA GLY A 46 -4.88 23.33 -9.54
C GLY A 46 -3.41 23.74 -9.63
N MET A 47 -2.95 24.59 -8.70
CA MET A 47 -1.55 25.05 -8.64
C MET A 47 -0.65 24.13 -7.81
N GLU A 48 -1.20 23.15 -7.09
CA GLU A 48 -0.41 22.19 -6.34
C GLU A 48 0.48 21.40 -7.29
N GLU A 49 1.76 21.32 -6.95
CA GLU A 49 2.73 20.49 -7.65
C GLU A 49 2.53 19.03 -7.25
N ILE A 50 2.36 18.18 -8.24
CA ILE A 50 2.13 16.75 -8.09
C ILE A 50 3.13 15.95 -8.92
N MET A 51 3.31 14.69 -8.55
CA MET A 51 4.12 13.73 -9.29
C MET A 51 3.20 12.71 -9.94
N VAL A 52 3.35 12.50 -11.25
CA VAL A 52 2.56 11.52 -11.99
C VAL A 52 3.45 10.44 -12.59
N GLU A 53 2.97 9.21 -12.57
CA GLU A 53 3.59 8.10 -13.27
C GLU A 53 3.13 8.09 -14.73
N LYS A 54 4.08 7.82 -15.62
CA LYS A 54 3.79 7.55 -17.01
C LYS A 54 3.72 6.05 -17.24
N LYS A 55 2.76 5.62 -18.06
CA LYS A 55 2.58 4.21 -18.42
C LYS A 55 3.79 3.68 -19.18
N VAL A 56 4.32 2.53 -18.76
CA VAL A 56 5.41 1.82 -19.44
C VAL A 56 4.98 0.39 -19.73
N ASN A 57 5.18 -0.06 -20.97
CA ASN A 57 4.80 -1.40 -21.44
C ASN A 57 3.35 -1.82 -21.15
N GLY A 58 2.41 -0.87 -21.07
CA GLY A 58 1.00 -1.18 -20.82
C GLY A 58 0.58 -1.17 -19.34
N SER A 59 1.48 -0.85 -18.40
CA SER A 59 1.18 -0.81 -16.96
C SER A 59 1.71 0.45 -16.27
N PHE A 60 1.15 0.76 -15.10
CA PHE A 60 1.67 1.76 -14.14
C PHE A 60 2.39 1.03 -13.00
N GLY A 61 3.12 1.75 -12.14
CA GLY A 61 3.98 1.14 -11.12
C GLY A 61 5.36 0.72 -11.63
N SER A 62 5.77 1.22 -12.79
CA SER A 62 7.17 1.14 -13.20
C SER A 62 8.00 2.03 -12.28
N LYS A 63 9.15 1.55 -11.81
CA LYS A 63 10.15 2.34 -11.03
C LYS A 63 10.78 3.51 -11.82
N GLU A 64 10.18 3.86 -12.94
CA GLU A 64 10.58 4.93 -13.83
C GLU A 64 10.37 6.29 -13.20
N LYS A 65 11.15 7.27 -13.64
CA LYS A 65 11.15 8.61 -13.06
C LYS A 65 9.76 9.25 -13.22
N ARG A 66 9.17 9.62 -12.08
CA ARG A 66 7.89 10.35 -12.04
C ARG A 66 8.05 11.74 -12.64
N ILE A 67 6.98 12.22 -13.28
CA ILE A 67 6.96 13.53 -13.94
C ILE A 67 6.33 14.54 -13.00
N LYS A 68 7.05 15.63 -12.71
CA LYS A 68 6.52 16.77 -11.97
C LYS A 68 5.61 17.61 -12.87
N THR A 69 4.40 17.91 -12.41
CA THR A 69 3.45 18.80 -13.10
C THR A 69 2.54 19.49 -12.07
N ASN A 70 1.70 20.43 -12.50
CA ASN A 70 0.67 20.97 -11.61
C ASN A 70 -0.66 20.21 -11.81
N PHE A 71 -1.48 20.18 -10.76
CA PHE A 71 -2.71 19.39 -10.77
C PHE A 71 -3.70 19.80 -11.87
N LYS A 72 -3.76 21.10 -12.19
CA LYS A 72 -4.61 21.61 -13.26
C LYS A 72 -4.22 21.06 -14.63
N ASN A 73 -2.94 21.14 -15.00
CA ASN A 73 -2.43 20.65 -16.27
C ASN A 73 -2.62 19.13 -16.39
N PHE A 74 -2.51 18.39 -15.29
CA PHE A 74 -2.79 16.96 -15.26
C PHE A 74 -4.27 16.68 -15.58
N ILE A 75 -5.21 17.36 -14.90
CA ILE A 75 -6.64 17.21 -15.18
C ILE A 75 -6.96 17.57 -16.64
N GLU A 76 -6.42 18.68 -17.15
CA GLU A 76 -6.63 19.11 -18.54
C GLU A 76 -6.10 18.09 -19.56
N GLN A 77 -4.96 17.44 -19.27
CA GLN A 77 -4.44 16.35 -20.10
C GLN A 77 -5.39 15.14 -20.11
N LEU A 78 -5.91 14.73 -18.95
CA LEU A 78 -6.90 13.65 -18.88
C LEU A 78 -8.19 14.00 -19.64
N GLU A 79 -8.67 15.25 -19.54
CA GLU A 79 -9.84 15.76 -20.28
C GLU A 79 -9.60 15.78 -21.79
N SER A 80 -8.36 15.99 -22.23
CA SER A 80 -7.96 15.93 -23.65
C SER A 80 -7.87 14.50 -24.20
N GLY A 81 -8.01 13.48 -23.35
CA GLY A 81 -7.99 12.07 -23.72
C GLY A 81 -6.66 11.36 -23.48
N GLU A 82 -5.73 11.96 -22.73
CA GLU A 82 -4.50 11.29 -22.28
C GLU A 82 -4.84 10.08 -21.41
N THR A 83 -4.20 8.94 -21.67
CA THR A 83 -4.44 7.66 -20.97
C THR A 83 -3.23 7.07 -20.30
N ASP A 84 -2.06 7.68 -20.51
CA ASP A 84 -0.77 7.16 -20.07
C ASP A 84 -0.25 7.90 -18.85
N LEU A 85 -1.08 8.71 -18.19
CA LEU A 85 -0.75 9.39 -16.93
C LEU A 85 -1.59 8.86 -15.77
N TYR A 86 -0.92 8.65 -14.64
CA TYR A 86 -1.54 8.20 -13.39
C TYR A 86 -0.98 8.97 -12.20
N LEU A 87 -1.87 9.60 -11.44
CA LEU A 87 -1.56 10.19 -10.14
C LEU A 87 -1.47 9.05 -9.12
N THR A 88 -0.26 8.89 -8.57
CA THR A 88 0.13 7.88 -7.59
C THR A 88 0.61 8.57 -6.31
N THR A 89 0.69 7.82 -5.23
CA THR A 89 0.83 8.36 -3.88
C THR A 89 2.13 7.97 -3.18
N GLN A 90 3.23 7.80 -3.92
CA GLN A 90 4.54 7.50 -3.32
C GLN A 90 5.57 8.49 -3.83
N TYR A 91 5.76 9.57 -3.07
CA TYR A 91 6.87 10.50 -3.26
C TYR A 91 8.10 9.86 -2.61
N SER A 92 8.99 9.27 -3.40
CA SER A 92 10.32 8.93 -2.88
C SER A 92 11.05 10.26 -2.63
N GLU A 93 11.65 10.38 -1.45
CA GLU A 93 12.31 11.55 -0.84
C GLU A 93 13.45 12.20 -1.65
N SER A 94 13.55 11.97 -2.96
CA SER A 94 14.53 12.62 -3.83
C SER A 94 14.05 13.98 -4.33
N SER A 95 13.53 14.82 -3.44
CA SER A 95 13.44 16.24 -3.67
C SER A 95 14.36 16.93 -2.68
N ASP A 96 15.64 17.03 -3.05
CA ASP A 96 16.73 17.71 -2.34
C ASP A 96 16.51 19.22 -2.11
N ASP A 97 15.28 19.72 -2.23
CA ASP A 97 14.95 21.15 -2.34
C ASP A 97 13.85 21.63 -1.38
N VAL A 98 13.54 20.91 -0.29
CA VAL A 98 12.62 21.42 0.75
C VAL A 98 13.40 21.74 2.01
N GLU A 99 13.74 23.01 2.19
CA GLU A 99 14.15 23.55 3.48
C GLU A 99 13.02 23.27 4.49
N ASN A 100 13.34 22.41 5.47
CA ASN A 100 12.46 21.88 6.51
C ASN A 100 11.63 22.96 7.23
N ASP A 101 10.32 22.99 6.97
CA ASP A 101 9.32 23.37 7.98
C ASP A 101 8.65 22.09 8.48
N SER A 102 9.06 21.62 9.67
CA SER A 102 8.70 20.34 10.28
C SER A 102 7.20 20.05 10.43
N ASN A 103 6.32 21.05 10.23
CA ASN A 103 4.86 20.87 10.27
C ASN A 103 4.24 20.59 8.90
N GLU A 104 4.85 21.06 7.80
CA GLU A 104 4.34 20.79 6.45
C GLU A 104 4.58 19.33 6.06
N THR A 105 5.72 18.75 6.49
CA THR A 105 6.05 17.34 6.23
C THR A 105 5.04 16.38 6.86
N VAL A 106 4.66 16.58 8.13
CA VAL A 106 3.69 15.72 8.84
C VAL A 106 2.30 15.75 8.18
N LEU A 107 1.87 16.93 7.70
CA LEU A 107 0.59 17.04 7.01
C LEU A 107 0.64 16.36 5.64
N GLU A 108 1.77 16.42 4.94
CA GLU A 108 1.96 15.78 3.63
C GLU A 108 2.07 14.26 3.71
N ASP A 109 2.63 13.74 4.80
CA ASP A 109 2.64 12.29 5.11
C ASP A 109 1.22 11.77 5.35
N PHE A 110 0.39 12.57 6.04
CA PHE A 110 -1.00 12.23 6.32
C PHE A 110 -1.94 12.46 5.12
N LEU A 111 -1.80 13.59 4.44
CA LEU A 111 -2.62 14.04 3.31
C LEU A 111 -1.75 14.39 2.12
N GLN A 112 -1.67 13.47 1.17
CA GLN A 112 -0.83 13.71 0.01
C GLN A 112 -1.41 14.75 -0.93
N ARG A 113 -0.54 15.57 -1.54
CA ARG A 113 -0.94 16.54 -2.58
C ARG A 113 -1.71 15.81 -3.69
N PRO A 114 -2.84 16.35 -4.19
CA PRO A 114 -3.40 17.67 -3.93
C PRO A 114 -4.38 17.75 -2.74
N LEU A 115 -4.52 16.70 -1.92
CA LEU A 115 -5.53 16.62 -0.86
C LEU A 115 -5.33 17.64 0.25
N THR A 116 -4.11 18.13 0.47
CA THR A 116 -3.78 19.23 1.40
C THR A 116 -4.67 20.47 1.19
N LYS A 117 -5.06 20.77 -0.05
CA LYS A 117 -5.96 21.90 -0.40
C LYS A 117 -7.43 21.50 -0.56
N LEU A 118 -7.76 20.22 -0.43
CA LEU A 118 -9.09 19.67 -0.65
C LEU A 118 -9.74 19.12 0.63
N THR A 119 -9.17 19.39 1.80
CA THR A 119 -9.68 18.89 3.10
C THR A 119 -11.12 19.28 3.40
N SER A 120 -11.65 20.35 2.82
CA SER A 120 -13.07 20.75 2.96
C SER A 120 -14.03 19.95 2.07
N PHE A 121 -13.52 19.04 1.25
CA PHE A 121 -14.28 18.26 0.27
C PHE A 121 -14.55 16.83 0.74
N PHE A 122 -13.95 16.40 1.85
CA PHE A 122 -14.15 15.07 2.42
C PHE A 122 -14.01 15.11 3.94
N SER A 123 -14.65 14.18 4.64
CA SER A 123 -14.41 13.97 6.06
C SER A 123 -13.16 13.11 6.24
N ILE A 124 -12.20 13.62 7.02
CA ILE A 124 -10.97 12.88 7.35
C ILE A 124 -11.30 11.58 8.09
N GLU A 125 -12.29 11.62 8.97
CA GLU A 125 -12.76 10.49 9.76
C GLU A 125 -14.27 10.26 9.52
N PRO A 126 -14.64 9.40 8.56
CA PRO A 126 -16.05 9.07 8.35
C PRO A 126 -16.58 8.31 9.57
N LYS A 127 -17.73 8.74 10.09
CA LYS A 127 -18.16 8.39 11.46
C LYS A 127 -18.30 6.88 11.73
N ILE A 128 -18.73 6.10 10.73
CA ILE A 128 -18.89 4.64 10.87
C ILE A 128 -17.55 3.92 11.06
N PHE A 129 -16.43 4.54 10.65
CA PHE A 129 -15.08 4.02 10.81
C PHE A 129 -14.33 4.62 12.00
N SER A 130 -14.99 5.40 12.87
CA SER A 130 -14.33 6.09 14.01
C SER A 130 -13.69 5.17 15.07
N THR A 131 -13.84 3.85 14.94
CA THR A 131 -13.04 2.88 15.72
C THR A 131 -11.65 2.64 15.13
N LEU A 132 -11.37 3.19 13.94
CA LEU A 132 -10.08 3.16 13.26
C LEU A 132 -9.51 4.58 13.21
N ILE A 133 -8.18 4.67 13.20
CA ILE A 133 -7.46 5.94 13.06
C ILE A 133 -6.88 5.97 11.64
N PRO A 134 -7.24 6.97 10.80
CA PRO A 134 -6.61 7.13 9.50
C PRO A 134 -5.09 7.34 9.68
N GLN A 135 -4.29 6.53 8.99
CA GLN A 135 -2.83 6.68 8.96
C GLN A 135 -2.40 7.60 7.81
N GLN A 136 -3.03 7.45 6.64
CA GLN A 136 -2.73 8.19 5.43
C GLN A 136 -3.95 8.23 4.51
N ILE A 137 -4.15 9.34 3.80
CA ILE A 137 -5.22 9.51 2.81
C ILE A 137 -4.61 9.84 1.44
N ASN A 138 -4.98 9.04 0.46
CA ASN A 138 -4.37 9.01 -0.87
C ASN A 138 -5.41 9.27 -1.97
N LEU A 139 -5.04 10.08 -2.98
CA LEU A 139 -5.85 10.31 -4.18
C LEU A 139 -5.24 9.57 -5.37
N TRP A 140 -5.98 8.60 -5.88
CA TRP A 140 -5.61 7.87 -7.09
C TRP A 140 -6.46 8.36 -8.26
N MET A 141 -5.81 8.97 -9.26
CA MET A 141 -6.51 9.53 -10.43
C MET A 141 -5.81 9.15 -11.72
N GLY A 142 -6.58 8.81 -12.74
CA GLY A 142 -6.05 8.68 -14.09
C GLY A 142 -7.08 8.15 -15.06
N SER A 143 -6.74 8.26 -16.33
CA SER A 143 -7.48 7.61 -17.39
C SER A 143 -6.79 6.29 -17.74
N SER A 144 -7.47 5.44 -18.50
CA SER A 144 -6.83 4.22 -18.99
C SER A 144 -7.37 3.92 -20.36
N SER A 145 -6.50 3.46 -21.25
CA SER A 145 -6.88 2.95 -22.56
C SER A 145 -7.77 1.71 -22.42
N ARG A 146 -8.27 1.20 -23.57
CA ARG A 146 -9.25 0.09 -23.63
C ARG A 146 -8.82 -1.21 -22.93
N GLU A 147 -7.53 -1.38 -22.63
CA GLU A 147 -6.95 -2.60 -22.02
C GLU A 147 -6.92 -2.57 -20.48
N GLY A 148 -7.37 -1.47 -19.86
CA GLY A 148 -7.43 -1.31 -18.40
C GLY A 148 -6.04 -1.12 -17.76
N SER A 149 -6.03 -0.97 -16.43
CA SER A 149 -4.82 -0.96 -15.60
C SER A 149 -4.98 -1.92 -14.44
N SER A 150 -3.86 -2.44 -13.93
CA SER A 150 -3.80 -3.35 -12.78
C SER A 150 -2.71 -2.86 -11.80
N SER A 151 -2.92 -3.10 -10.52
CA SER A 151 -1.93 -2.89 -9.46
C SER A 151 -0.93 -4.04 -9.32
N GLY A 152 -1.15 -5.16 -10.00
CA GLY A 152 -0.51 -6.42 -9.60
C GLY A 152 -1.13 -6.99 -8.32
N LEU A 153 -0.90 -8.28 -8.09
CA LEU A 153 -1.42 -9.01 -6.93
C LEU A 153 -0.46 -8.81 -5.75
N HIS A 154 -0.90 -8.13 -4.69
CA HIS A 154 -0.08 -7.80 -3.52
C HIS A 154 -0.97 -7.67 -2.28
N HIS A 155 -0.38 -7.49 -1.10
CA HIS A 155 -1.11 -7.08 0.11
C HIS A 155 -0.49 -5.85 0.73
N ASP A 156 -1.30 -5.14 1.52
CA ASP A 156 -0.87 -3.98 2.31
C ASP A 156 -0.84 -4.32 3.80
N PHE A 157 -0.02 -3.58 4.54
CA PHE A 157 0.17 -3.75 5.97
C PHE A 157 -0.86 -3.02 6.84
N ALA A 158 -1.63 -2.11 6.24
CA ALA A 158 -2.70 -1.36 6.90
C ALA A 158 -4.08 -1.74 6.36
N ASP A 159 -5.11 -1.48 7.16
CA ASP A 159 -6.49 -1.56 6.70
C ASP A 159 -6.76 -0.45 5.69
N ASN A 160 -7.40 -0.81 4.59
CA ASN A 160 -7.71 0.12 3.50
C ASN A 160 -9.20 0.42 3.41
N LEU A 161 -9.51 1.69 3.19
CA LEU A 161 -10.84 2.18 2.81
C LEU A 161 -10.77 2.78 1.41
N TYR A 162 -11.22 2.01 0.40
CA TYR A 162 -11.22 2.46 -0.99
C TYR A 162 -12.55 3.15 -1.33
N PHE A 163 -12.55 4.47 -1.38
CA PHE A 163 -13.68 5.27 -1.84
C PHE A 163 -13.62 5.44 -3.37
N LEU A 164 -14.64 4.95 -4.09
CA LEU A 164 -14.71 5.14 -5.54
C LEU A 164 -15.55 6.38 -5.89
N VAL A 165 -14.86 7.46 -6.23
CA VAL A 165 -15.51 8.74 -6.59
C VAL A 165 -16.06 8.73 -8.03
N LYS A 166 -15.31 8.15 -8.98
CA LYS A 166 -15.68 8.17 -10.41
C LYS A 166 -15.24 6.90 -11.14
N GLY A 167 -16.10 6.39 -12.04
CA GLY A 167 -15.82 5.22 -12.85
C GLY A 167 -16.17 3.90 -12.18
N THR A 168 -15.39 2.85 -12.45
CA THR A 168 -15.58 1.50 -11.91
C THR A 168 -14.24 0.87 -11.58
N LYS A 169 -14.21 0.03 -10.54
CA LYS A 169 -13.05 -0.77 -10.17
C LYS A 169 -13.47 -2.17 -9.77
N LYS A 170 -12.68 -3.15 -10.18
CA LYS A 170 -12.82 -4.54 -9.75
C LYS A 170 -11.65 -4.90 -8.85
N PHE A 171 -11.94 -5.46 -7.69
CA PHE A 171 -10.96 -6.03 -6.78
C PHE A 171 -11.09 -7.53 -6.80
N THR A 172 -10.00 -8.21 -7.14
CA THR A 172 -9.86 -9.66 -6.98
C THR A 172 -9.06 -9.89 -5.72
N ILE A 173 -9.65 -10.49 -4.68
CA ILE A 173 -9.02 -10.64 -3.38
C ILE A 173 -8.95 -12.11 -2.93
N PHE A 174 -7.97 -12.40 -2.09
CA PHE A 174 -7.72 -13.69 -1.47
C PHE A 174 -7.47 -13.51 0.02
N SER A 175 -7.93 -14.47 0.82
CA SER A 175 -7.73 -14.47 2.27
C SER A 175 -6.23 -14.48 2.61
N PRO A 176 -5.79 -13.85 3.71
CA PRO A 176 -4.43 -14.01 4.21
C PRO A 176 -4.05 -15.48 4.41
N LEU A 177 -5.01 -16.35 4.75
CA LEU A 177 -4.76 -17.80 4.90
C LEU A 177 -4.30 -18.48 3.60
N ASP A 178 -4.65 -17.91 2.45
CA ASP A 178 -4.22 -18.39 1.14
C ASP A 178 -2.86 -17.83 0.70
N ALA A 179 -2.26 -16.88 1.44
CA ALA A 179 -1.04 -16.19 1.00
C ALA A 179 0.13 -17.14 0.67
N LYS A 180 0.27 -18.25 1.41
CA LYS A 180 1.29 -19.30 1.12
C LYS A 180 1.10 -19.99 -0.23
N ASN A 181 -0.11 -19.94 -0.79
CA ASN A 181 -0.46 -20.50 -2.09
C ASN A 181 -0.38 -19.46 -3.22
N LEU A 182 -0.10 -18.19 -2.91
CA LEU A 182 -0.08 -17.07 -3.84
C LEU A 182 1.33 -16.65 -4.26
N TYR A 183 2.36 -17.43 -3.94
CA TYR A 183 3.72 -17.26 -4.47
C TYR A 183 4.25 -15.83 -4.32
N THR A 184 4.20 -15.29 -3.10
CA THR A 184 4.80 -13.98 -2.79
C THR A 184 6.29 -13.94 -3.15
N VAL A 185 6.80 -12.76 -3.48
CA VAL A 185 8.22 -12.52 -3.72
C VAL A 185 9.00 -12.86 -2.46
N GLY A 186 8.54 -12.32 -1.32
CA GLY A 186 9.08 -12.64 -0.01
C GLY A 186 8.70 -14.03 0.47
N LYS A 187 9.56 -14.65 1.27
CA LYS A 187 9.30 -15.93 1.90
C LYS A 187 8.50 -15.75 3.18
N ILE A 188 7.23 -16.17 3.19
CA ILE A 188 6.36 -16.05 4.38
C ILE A 188 6.87 -16.95 5.51
N LYS A 189 7.20 -16.33 6.66
CA LYS A 189 7.55 -17.00 7.93
C LYS A 189 6.29 -17.43 8.66
N LYS A 190 5.39 -16.48 8.88
CA LYS A 190 4.19 -16.66 9.70
C LYS A 190 3.03 -15.81 9.21
N ILE A 191 1.82 -16.29 9.44
CA ILE A 191 0.59 -15.53 9.28
C ILE A 191 -0.09 -15.52 10.65
N PHE A 192 -0.30 -14.34 11.20
CA PHE A 192 -0.92 -14.16 12.51
C PHE A 192 -2.45 -14.25 12.41
N ASN A 193 -3.12 -14.45 13.55
CA ASN A 193 -4.58 -14.62 13.58
C ASN A 193 -5.35 -13.38 13.10
N ASN A 194 -4.74 -12.19 13.19
CA ASN A 194 -5.30 -10.94 12.67
C ASN A 194 -5.05 -10.74 11.16
N GLY A 195 -4.41 -11.69 10.47
CA GLY A 195 -4.14 -11.62 9.04
C GLY A 195 -2.78 -11.00 8.69
N LEU A 196 -2.01 -10.49 9.65
CA LEU A 196 -0.66 -9.97 9.40
C LEU A 196 0.25 -11.07 8.85
N ILE A 197 0.89 -10.81 7.72
CA ILE A 197 1.84 -11.70 7.06
C ILE A 197 3.26 -11.21 7.37
N SER A 198 4.05 -12.04 8.04
CA SER A 198 5.46 -11.77 8.37
C SER A 198 6.38 -12.61 7.49
N TYR A 199 7.46 -11.97 7.03
CA TYR A 199 8.46 -12.55 6.14
C TYR A 199 9.67 -13.11 6.90
N ALA A 200 10.44 -13.98 6.25
CA ALA A 200 11.55 -14.72 6.87
C ALA A 200 12.64 -13.82 7.46
N ASP A 201 12.87 -12.68 6.81
CA ASP A 201 13.92 -11.72 7.18
C ASP A 201 13.42 -10.64 8.15
N GLU A 202 12.16 -10.74 8.60
CA GLU A 202 11.53 -9.77 9.50
C GLU A 202 11.11 -10.44 10.82
N GLU A 203 11.50 -9.80 11.92
CA GLU A 203 11.18 -10.20 13.28
C GLU A 203 10.06 -9.29 13.81
N GLN A 204 8.83 -9.62 13.45
CA GLN A 204 7.64 -8.82 13.82
C GLN A 204 6.75 -9.56 14.82
N ARG A 205 6.12 -8.78 15.70
CA ARG A 205 5.03 -9.21 16.57
C ARG A 205 3.69 -9.26 15.81
N SER A 206 2.66 -9.80 16.45
CA SER A 206 1.31 -9.84 15.86
C SER A 206 0.68 -8.46 15.69
N ASP A 207 1.12 -7.45 16.43
CA ASP A 207 0.68 -6.07 16.31
C ASP A 207 1.44 -5.28 15.22
N GLY A 208 2.38 -5.91 14.51
CA GLY A 208 3.16 -5.29 13.43
C GLY A 208 4.45 -4.62 13.90
N ALA A 209 4.66 -4.46 15.21
CA ALA A 209 5.89 -3.88 15.72
C ALA A 209 7.08 -4.83 15.50
N PHE A 210 8.20 -4.29 15.00
CA PHE A 210 9.45 -5.04 14.92
C PHE A 210 10.02 -5.23 16.33
N LEU A 211 10.56 -6.42 16.59
CA LEU A 211 11.11 -6.73 17.91
C LEU A 211 12.26 -5.79 18.29
N ARG A 212 13.06 -5.38 17.29
CA ARG A 212 14.14 -4.41 17.44
C ARG A 212 13.62 -3.04 17.91
N ASP A 213 12.66 -2.46 17.19
CA ASP A 213 12.08 -1.16 17.54
C ASP A 213 11.45 -1.16 18.94
N VAL A 214 10.82 -2.29 19.32
CA VAL A 214 10.28 -2.46 20.68
C VAL A 214 11.39 -2.48 21.72
N ALA A 215 12.52 -3.15 21.45
CA ALA A 215 13.67 -3.15 22.35
C ALA A 215 14.29 -1.75 22.49
N GLU A 216 14.44 -1.02 21.38
CA GLU A 216 14.94 0.37 21.38
C GLU A 216 14.02 1.28 22.21
N TYR A 217 12.70 1.22 21.98
CA TYR A 217 11.73 1.99 22.74
C TYR A 217 11.78 1.67 24.25
N ASN A 218 11.90 0.39 24.60
CA ASN A 218 12.00 -0.03 26.00
C ASN A 218 13.27 0.53 26.66
N LEU A 219 14.40 0.53 25.95
CA LEU A 219 15.67 1.09 26.44
C LEU A 219 15.56 2.60 26.64
N GLU A 220 15.01 3.33 25.67
CA GLU A 220 14.79 4.78 25.77
C GLU A 220 13.87 5.11 26.95
N HIS A 221 12.75 4.42 27.08
CA HIS A 221 11.81 4.61 28.19
C HIS A 221 12.43 4.27 29.56
N ALA A 222 13.27 3.23 29.64
CA ALA A 222 13.99 2.88 30.86
C ALA A 222 15.04 3.95 31.24
N LYS A 223 15.79 4.47 30.26
CA LYS A 223 16.73 5.58 30.45
C LYS A 223 16.02 6.84 30.95
N GLU A 224 14.91 7.23 30.32
CA GLU A 224 14.10 8.38 30.77
C GLU A 224 13.58 8.19 32.20
N LYS A 225 13.13 6.98 32.55
CA LYS A 225 12.67 6.66 33.90
C LYS A 225 13.80 6.83 34.90
N LEU A 226 14.99 6.31 34.61
CA LEU A 226 16.18 6.45 35.47
C LEU A 226 16.56 7.93 35.66
N GLU A 227 16.62 8.71 34.59
CA GLU A 227 16.93 10.14 34.64
C GLU A 227 15.93 10.89 35.53
N ARG A 228 14.62 10.66 35.34
CA ARG A 228 13.57 11.25 36.19
C ARG A 228 13.72 10.87 37.67
N LEU A 229 14.13 9.65 37.99
CA LEU A 229 14.33 9.23 39.38
C LEU A 229 15.54 9.94 40.01
N ILE A 230 16.62 10.11 39.25
CA ILE A 230 17.82 10.84 39.66
C ILE A 230 17.48 12.33 39.91
N GLU A 231 16.80 12.98 38.96
CA GLU A 231 16.41 14.39 39.06
C GLU A 231 15.49 14.67 40.26
N ASN A 232 14.55 13.76 40.53
CA ASN A 232 13.63 13.88 41.66
C ASN A 232 14.25 13.50 43.01
N GLY A 233 15.54 13.14 43.05
CA GLY A 233 16.27 12.80 44.28
C GLY A 233 15.67 11.61 45.01
N LYS A 234 15.20 10.59 44.27
CA LYS A 234 14.62 9.38 44.84
C LYS A 234 15.65 8.54 45.61
N ASN A 235 15.16 7.61 46.41
CA ASN A 235 16.01 6.75 47.24
C ASN A 235 16.84 5.78 46.37
N LYS A 236 18.01 5.38 46.89
CA LYS A 236 18.98 4.54 46.20
C LYS A 236 18.39 3.23 45.65
N ASP A 237 17.49 2.59 46.40
CA ASP A 237 16.89 1.32 46.00
C ASP A 237 16.01 1.45 44.73
N GLU A 238 15.31 2.58 44.55
CA GLU A 238 14.49 2.84 43.34
C GLU A 238 15.37 3.12 42.12
N ILE A 239 16.54 3.73 42.33
CA ILE A 239 17.52 4.00 41.27
C ILE A 239 18.18 2.69 40.83
N GLU A 240 18.59 1.84 41.78
CA GLU A 240 19.21 0.54 41.49
C GLU A 240 18.25 -0.40 40.73
N GLU A 241 16.95 -0.37 41.03
CA GLU A 241 15.93 -1.10 40.26
C GLU A 241 15.80 -0.56 38.83
N ALA A 242 15.82 0.76 38.63
CA ALA A 242 15.75 1.37 37.31
C ALA A 242 17.04 1.15 36.49
N GLU A 243 18.21 1.14 37.11
CA GLU A 243 19.48 0.77 36.47
C GLU A 243 19.44 -0.68 35.96
N ALA A 244 18.89 -1.61 36.75
CA ALA A 244 18.70 -3.00 36.33
C ALA A 244 17.72 -3.14 35.15
N GLU A 245 16.63 -2.34 35.12
CA GLU A 245 15.72 -2.30 33.96
C GLU A 245 16.42 -1.82 32.68
N VAL A 246 17.31 -0.83 32.80
CA VAL A 246 18.12 -0.34 31.67
C VAL A 246 19.08 -1.42 31.18
N GLU A 247 19.77 -2.12 32.08
CA GLU A 247 20.69 -3.22 31.74
C GLU A 247 19.95 -4.37 31.03
N GLU A 248 18.77 -4.75 31.51
CA GLU A 248 17.94 -5.78 30.86
C GLU A 248 17.47 -5.34 29.46
N ALA A 249 17.04 -4.09 29.30
CA ALA A 249 16.64 -3.56 27.99
C ALA A 249 17.82 -3.47 27.01
N MET A 250 19.01 -3.15 27.51
CA MET A 250 20.26 -3.13 26.76
C MET A 250 20.62 -4.52 26.25
N ASP A 251 20.57 -5.54 27.11
CA ASP A 251 20.81 -6.94 26.75
C ASP A 251 19.84 -7.43 25.67
N GLN A 252 18.55 -7.09 25.78
CA GLN A 252 17.55 -7.42 24.76
C GLN A 252 17.88 -6.78 23.40
N LEU A 253 18.38 -5.54 23.37
CA LEU A 253 18.76 -4.88 22.13
C LEU A 253 20.02 -5.51 21.51
N LEU A 254 20.99 -5.93 22.33
CA LEU A 254 22.19 -6.66 21.89
C LEU A 254 21.85 -7.97 21.17
N GLU A 255 20.79 -8.69 21.60
CA GLU A 255 20.35 -9.92 20.93
C GLU A 255 19.97 -9.70 19.45
N TYR A 256 19.56 -8.47 19.08
CA TYR A 256 19.23 -8.10 17.71
C TYR A 256 20.41 -7.51 16.92
N GLY A 257 21.64 -7.61 17.44
CA GLY A 257 22.88 -7.32 16.71
C GLY A 257 23.28 -5.84 16.67
N TYR A 258 22.92 -5.07 17.71
CA TYR A 258 23.36 -3.68 17.85
C TYR A 258 24.66 -3.59 18.65
N ASP A 259 25.67 -2.88 18.15
CA ASP A 259 26.85 -2.52 18.95
C ASP A 259 26.52 -1.23 19.73
N ILE A 260 26.49 -1.31 21.06
CA ILE A 260 26.05 -0.22 21.95
C ILE A 260 27.19 0.76 22.27
N ASP A 261 28.35 0.57 21.64
CA ASP A 261 29.56 1.38 21.89
C ASP A 261 29.62 2.72 21.14
N GLU A 262 28.54 3.14 20.46
CA GLU A 262 28.47 4.45 19.78
C GLU A 262 27.40 5.38 20.39
N GLU A 263 27.68 5.92 21.58
CA GLU A 263 27.11 7.19 22.00
C GLU A 263 28.22 8.26 22.07
N GLU A 264 28.36 9.03 20.98
CA GLU A 264 28.63 10.48 20.92
C GLU A 264 29.30 10.86 19.59
N GLU A 265 28.50 11.06 18.53
CA GLU A 265 28.64 12.23 17.64
C GLU A 265 27.43 12.34 16.70
N ASN A 266 26.89 13.55 16.60
CA ASN A 266 25.72 13.90 15.80
C ASN A 266 25.76 13.38 14.34
N GLY A 267 24.58 12.98 13.83
CA GLY A 267 24.16 13.36 12.48
C GLY A 267 23.74 12.19 11.57
N SER A 268 22.42 12.14 11.30
CA SER A 268 21.78 11.54 10.12
C SER A 268 22.36 10.23 9.59
N PHE A 269 21.73 9.09 9.90
CA PHE A 269 21.93 7.88 9.11
C PHE A 269 21.11 7.99 7.82
N VAL A 270 21.81 8.36 6.77
CA VAL A 270 21.38 8.33 5.37
C VAL A 270 21.53 6.89 4.89
N ASP A 271 20.45 6.25 4.46
CA ASP A 271 20.51 4.87 3.96
C ASP A 271 21.01 4.91 2.50
N ASP A 272 22.33 4.87 2.36
CA ASP A 272 23.08 4.88 1.11
C ASP A 272 23.07 3.46 0.49
N PHE A 273 21.96 3.06 -0.14
CA PHE A 273 21.93 1.88 -1.01
C PHE A 273 22.23 2.27 -2.47
N ASP A 274 23.51 2.58 -2.74
CA ASP A 274 24.07 2.69 -4.09
C ASP A 274 24.26 1.30 -4.70
N GLY A 275 23.43 1.00 -5.69
CA GLY A 275 23.56 -0.14 -6.60
C GLY A 275 23.63 0.30 -8.05
N SER A 276 24.58 1.16 -8.40
CA SER A 276 24.99 1.45 -9.79
C SER A 276 25.41 0.18 -10.56
N PHE A 277 24.71 -0.15 -11.67
CA PHE A 277 25.38 -0.71 -12.85
C PHE A 277 24.59 -0.52 -14.16
N SER A 278 25.38 -0.45 -15.23
CA SER A 278 25.18 0.23 -16.52
C SER A 278 24.38 -0.50 -17.60
N GLU A 279 23.80 0.31 -18.50
CA GLU A 279 23.16 -0.04 -19.78
C GLU A 279 24.04 -0.78 -20.80
N HIS A 280 23.42 -1.58 -21.69
CA HIS A 280 23.33 -1.28 -23.14
C HIS A 280 22.60 -2.34 -24.02
N SER A 281 21.58 -1.86 -24.79
CA SER A 281 21.15 -2.10 -26.20
C SER A 281 20.95 -3.55 -26.76
N SER A 282 20.09 -3.87 -27.75
CA SER A 282 19.40 -3.10 -28.81
C SER A 282 18.15 -3.82 -29.41
N ASP A 283 17.33 -3.01 -30.12
CA ASP A 283 16.53 -3.23 -31.35
C ASP A 283 15.32 -4.21 -31.47
N GLY A 284 14.18 -3.63 -31.92
CA GLY A 284 13.62 -3.98 -33.24
C GLY A 284 12.30 -4.78 -33.35
N GLU A 285 11.18 -4.05 -33.37
CA GLU A 285 9.95 -4.20 -34.19
C GLU A 285 9.02 -5.47 -34.21
N ALA A 286 7.73 -5.12 -34.16
CA ALA A 286 6.54 -5.71 -34.83
C ALA A 286 5.82 -6.99 -34.28
N ALA A 287 4.53 -6.79 -34.01
CA ALA A 287 3.46 -7.79 -33.84
C ALA A 287 2.98 -8.36 -35.21
N PRO A 288 2.13 -9.41 -35.30
CA PRO A 288 1.35 -10.07 -34.23
C PRO A 288 1.40 -11.62 -34.22
N ASN A 289 1.23 -12.20 -33.03
CA ASN A 289 0.71 -13.57 -32.80
C ASN A 289 0.54 -13.76 -31.27
N SER A 290 -0.53 -13.22 -30.70
CA SER A 290 -0.60 -12.84 -29.28
C SER A 290 -0.79 -14.00 -28.28
N SER A 291 -1.26 -15.18 -28.67
CA SER A 291 -1.57 -16.22 -27.67
C SER A 291 -0.41 -17.18 -27.37
N ARG A 292 0.59 -17.30 -28.26
CA ARG A 292 1.78 -18.15 -28.04
C ARG A 292 2.99 -17.38 -27.51
N LYS A 293 3.06 -16.06 -27.74
CA LYS A 293 4.16 -15.21 -27.26
C LYS A 293 4.09 -15.00 -25.74
N ASN A 294 2.91 -14.92 -25.16
CA ASN A 294 2.75 -14.66 -23.71
C ASN A 294 3.26 -15.80 -22.81
N PHE A 295 3.12 -17.06 -23.24
CA PHE A 295 3.61 -18.20 -22.44
C PHE A 295 5.14 -18.30 -22.38
N LYS A 296 5.84 -17.99 -23.50
CA LYS A 296 7.31 -17.98 -23.50
C LYS A 296 7.90 -16.82 -22.71
N LYS A 297 7.22 -15.67 -22.72
CA LYS A 297 7.60 -14.50 -21.90
C LYS A 297 7.47 -14.81 -20.41
N LEU A 298 6.38 -15.47 -20.00
CA LEU A 298 6.15 -15.93 -18.63
C LEU A 298 7.24 -16.92 -18.16
N GLU A 299 7.63 -17.89 -18.99
CA GLU A 299 8.74 -18.82 -18.70
C GLU A 299 10.12 -18.13 -18.61
N GLN A 300 10.32 -17.03 -19.33
CA GLN A 300 11.56 -16.24 -19.27
C GLN A 300 11.59 -15.32 -18.04
N GLU A 301 10.47 -14.70 -17.67
CA GLU A 301 10.34 -13.87 -16.46
C GLU A 301 10.46 -14.70 -15.17
N LEU A 302 10.02 -15.97 -15.19
CA LEU A 302 10.18 -16.92 -14.06
C LEU A 302 11.64 -17.38 -13.83
N ASN A 303 12.52 -17.25 -14.83
CA ASN A 303 13.91 -17.72 -14.79
C ASN A 303 14.93 -16.58 -14.60
N GLN A 304 14.48 -15.33 -14.43
CA GLN A 304 15.35 -14.22 -14.08
C GLN A 304 15.48 -14.06 -12.57
N GLU A 305 16.69 -13.70 -12.14
CA GLU A 305 17.10 -13.46 -10.76
C GLU A 305 16.16 -12.50 -10.02
N VAL A 306 16.06 -12.71 -8.70
CA VAL A 306 15.35 -11.93 -7.66
C VAL A 306 14.52 -10.76 -8.22
N SER A 307 13.20 -10.96 -8.31
CA SER A 307 12.25 -9.90 -8.64
C SER A 307 12.53 -8.67 -7.77
N SER A 308 12.71 -7.51 -8.41
CA SER A 308 12.94 -6.24 -7.72
C SER A 308 11.69 -5.72 -6.98
N GLU A 309 10.58 -6.45 -7.03
CA GLU A 309 9.33 -6.09 -6.37
C GLU A 309 9.37 -6.34 -4.86
N PRO A 310 8.58 -5.61 -4.07
CA PRO A 310 8.53 -5.79 -2.63
C PRO A 310 8.10 -7.21 -2.21
N PRO A 311 8.48 -7.68 -1.01
CA PRO A 311 8.10 -8.99 -0.48
C PRO A 311 6.59 -9.30 -0.52
N SER A 312 5.75 -8.28 -0.40
CA SER A 312 4.29 -8.36 -0.39
C SER A 312 3.64 -8.65 -1.75
N PHE A 313 4.37 -8.47 -2.85
CA PHE A 313 3.88 -8.75 -4.20
C PHE A 313 3.92 -10.25 -4.51
N SER A 314 3.01 -10.70 -5.36
CA SER A 314 2.96 -12.06 -5.89
C SER A 314 3.70 -12.17 -7.20
N LYS A 315 4.40 -13.29 -7.40
CA LYS A 315 4.98 -13.68 -8.69
C LYS A 315 3.93 -14.09 -9.73
N ILE A 316 2.65 -14.21 -9.33
CA ILE A 316 1.55 -14.49 -10.26
C ILE A 316 1.26 -13.22 -11.05
N GLY A 317 1.67 -13.20 -12.31
CA GLY A 317 1.42 -12.06 -13.19
C GLY A 317 -0.07 -11.80 -13.44
N VAL A 318 -0.40 -10.53 -13.67
CA VAL A 318 -1.75 -10.02 -13.98
C VAL A 318 -2.44 -10.80 -15.11
N ASP A 319 -1.70 -11.17 -16.15
CA ASP A 319 -2.23 -11.94 -17.27
C ASP A 319 -2.71 -13.34 -16.85
N CYS A 320 -2.12 -13.92 -15.80
CA CYS A 320 -2.58 -15.21 -15.27
C CYS A 320 -3.99 -15.07 -14.68
N LEU A 321 -4.24 -14.02 -13.89
CA LEU A 321 -5.56 -13.77 -13.30
C LEU A 321 -6.63 -13.52 -14.38
N ARG A 322 -6.30 -12.75 -15.41
CA ARG A 322 -7.19 -12.52 -16.56
C ARG A 322 -7.50 -13.81 -17.34
N ILE A 323 -6.52 -14.68 -17.53
CA ILE A 323 -6.73 -15.99 -18.19
C ILE A 323 -7.64 -16.89 -17.33
N LEU A 324 -7.48 -16.88 -16.01
CA LEU A 324 -8.37 -17.62 -15.10
C LEU A 324 -9.83 -17.18 -15.25
N GLU A 325 -10.07 -15.91 -15.53
CA GLU A 325 -11.41 -15.36 -15.78
C GLU A 325 -11.95 -15.71 -17.17
N SER A 326 -11.09 -15.89 -18.17
CA SER A 326 -11.51 -16.21 -19.55
C SER A 326 -12.26 -17.54 -19.68
N GLY A 327 -12.06 -18.46 -18.73
CA GLY A 327 -12.65 -19.80 -18.74
C GLY A 327 -12.01 -20.78 -19.74
N ASP A 328 -10.95 -20.41 -20.46
CA ASP A 328 -10.23 -21.33 -21.35
C ASP A 328 -9.45 -22.39 -20.55
N LYS A 329 -10.05 -23.58 -20.42
CA LYS A 329 -9.49 -24.71 -19.68
C LYS A 329 -8.05 -25.07 -20.09
N SER A 330 -7.68 -24.90 -21.36
CA SER A 330 -6.33 -25.22 -21.84
C SER A 330 -5.31 -24.26 -21.26
N CYS A 331 -5.60 -22.95 -21.33
CA CYS A 331 -4.73 -21.91 -20.79
C CYS A 331 -4.70 -21.94 -19.25
N ILE A 332 -5.84 -22.22 -18.61
CA ILE A 332 -5.96 -22.37 -17.16
C ILE A 332 -5.11 -23.54 -16.65
N ASN A 333 -5.13 -24.69 -17.33
CA ASN A 333 -4.32 -25.83 -16.94
C ASN A 333 -2.81 -25.52 -16.97
N LYS A 334 -2.35 -24.73 -17.94
CA LYS A 334 -0.94 -24.30 -18.00
C LYS A 334 -0.57 -23.36 -16.85
N ILE A 335 -1.45 -22.43 -16.48
CA ILE A 335 -1.22 -21.57 -15.30
C ILE A 335 -1.07 -22.45 -14.06
N TYR A 336 -1.90 -23.47 -13.94
CA TYR A 336 -1.83 -24.41 -12.84
C TYR A 336 -0.66 -25.40 -12.89
N GLU A 337 0.01 -25.56 -14.02
CA GLU A 337 1.30 -26.28 -14.08
C GLU A 337 2.41 -25.41 -13.48
N ILE A 338 2.34 -24.09 -13.68
CA ILE A 338 3.31 -23.12 -13.16
C ILE A 338 3.03 -22.78 -11.68
N PHE A 339 1.76 -22.52 -11.34
CA PHE A 339 1.26 -22.14 -10.03
C PHE A 339 0.26 -23.17 -9.49
N PRO A 340 0.67 -24.41 -9.20
CA PRO A 340 -0.23 -25.49 -8.81
C PRO A 340 -1.03 -25.23 -7.52
N LEU A 341 -0.48 -24.46 -6.59
CA LEU A 341 -1.14 -24.16 -5.32
C LEU A 341 -2.30 -23.17 -5.48
N LEU A 342 -2.35 -22.41 -6.58
CA LEU A 342 -3.40 -21.44 -6.84
C LEU A 342 -4.80 -22.07 -6.91
N LYS A 343 -4.89 -23.36 -7.27
CA LYS A 343 -6.15 -24.14 -7.25
C LYS A 343 -6.78 -24.25 -5.86
N LYS A 344 -5.98 -24.09 -4.81
CA LYS A 344 -6.44 -24.20 -3.42
C LYS A 344 -7.03 -22.90 -2.90
N CYS A 345 -6.72 -21.78 -3.55
CA CYS A 345 -7.12 -20.46 -3.10
C CYS A 345 -8.60 -20.22 -3.40
N VAL A 346 -9.26 -19.46 -2.51
CA VAL A 346 -10.62 -18.99 -2.74
C VAL A 346 -10.56 -17.55 -3.22
N LYS A 347 -11.01 -17.33 -4.45
CA LYS A 347 -11.10 -16.01 -5.07
C LYS A 347 -12.42 -15.34 -4.68
N ILE A 348 -12.36 -14.09 -4.21
CA ILE A 348 -13.52 -13.22 -3.97
C ILE A 348 -13.38 -12.00 -4.87
N GLU A 349 -14.48 -11.55 -5.48
CA GLU A 349 -14.49 -10.42 -6.39
C GLU A 349 -15.45 -9.33 -5.90
N PHE A 350 -14.94 -8.10 -5.78
CA PHE A 350 -15.72 -6.91 -5.48
C PHE A 350 -15.74 -5.98 -6.68
N TYR A 351 -16.93 -5.61 -7.12
CA TYR A 351 -17.15 -4.59 -8.14
C TYR A 351 -17.62 -3.32 -7.46
N LEU A 352 -16.83 -2.26 -7.58
CA LEU A 352 -17.13 -0.94 -7.03
C LEU A 352 -17.62 -0.03 -8.14
N GLU A 353 -18.72 0.65 -7.85
CA GLU A 353 -19.30 1.74 -8.62
C GLU A 353 -19.15 3.07 -7.89
N GLU A 354 -19.51 4.17 -8.54
CA GLU A 354 -19.43 5.51 -7.96
C GLU A 354 -20.21 5.59 -6.63
N SER A 355 -19.63 6.25 -5.62
CA SER A 355 -20.15 6.35 -4.25
C SER A 355 -20.09 5.06 -3.41
N GLN A 356 -19.51 3.97 -3.94
CA GLN A 356 -19.25 2.76 -3.17
C GLN A 356 -17.87 2.77 -2.52
N VAL A 357 -17.79 2.08 -1.40
CA VAL A 357 -16.57 1.96 -0.58
C VAL A 357 -16.27 0.50 -0.34
N LEU A 358 -15.00 0.12 -0.42
CA LEU A 358 -14.51 -1.18 0.02
C LEU A 358 -13.67 -1.01 1.26
N TYR A 359 -14.11 -1.63 2.36
CA TYR A 359 -13.23 -1.92 3.48
C TYR A 359 -12.47 -3.21 3.17
N LEU A 360 -11.14 -3.10 3.14
CA LEU A 360 -10.24 -4.22 2.90
C LEU A 360 -9.24 -4.30 4.07
N PRO A 361 -9.36 -5.31 4.94
CA PRO A 361 -8.43 -5.50 6.03
C PRO A 361 -6.98 -5.75 5.53
N ALA A 362 -5.99 -5.27 6.27
CA ALA A 362 -4.58 -5.59 6.06
C ALA A 362 -4.33 -7.11 5.91
N GLY A 363 -3.34 -7.45 5.07
CA GLY A 363 -2.93 -8.83 4.81
C GLY A 363 -3.77 -9.60 3.79
N TYR A 364 -4.94 -9.08 3.38
CA TYR A 364 -5.64 -9.63 2.22
C TYR A 364 -4.78 -9.39 0.98
N VAL A 365 -4.57 -10.43 0.18
CA VAL A 365 -3.83 -10.31 -1.08
C VAL A 365 -4.83 -9.96 -2.16
N PHE A 366 -4.64 -8.82 -2.84
CA PHE A 366 -5.58 -8.28 -3.80
C PHE A 366 -4.92 -7.75 -5.07
N GLU A 367 -5.71 -7.75 -6.14
CA GLU A 367 -5.43 -7.06 -7.38
C GLU A 367 -6.58 -6.08 -7.64
N LYS A 368 -6.25 -4.81 -7.87
CA LYS A 368 -7.20 -3.78 -8.28
C LYS A 368 -7.09 -3.55 -9.78
N THR A 369 -8.17 -3.81 -10.50
CA THR A 369 -8.25 -3.60 -11.96
C THR A 369 -9.30 -2.56 -12.32
N LYS A 370 -9.09 -1.86 -13.43
CA LYS A 370 -10.15 -1.07 -14.08
C LYS A 370 -10.88 -1.95 -15.09
N GLU A 371 -12.19 -2.10 -14.95
CA GLU A 371 -12.98 -2.90 -15.88
C GLU A 371 -13.53 -2.06 -17.04
N LYS A 372 -13.75 -2.72 -18.17
CA LYS A 372 -14.50 -2.19 -19.31
C LYS A 372 -15.99 -2.21 -18.94
N LYS A 373 -16.71 -1.10 -19.10
CA LYS A 373 -18.19 -1.12 -19.21
C LYS A 373 -18.59 -1.90 -20.46
N ASN A 374 -18.51 -3.23 -20.41
CA ASN A 374 -19.09 -4.13 -21.39
C ASN A 374 -20.08 -4.99 -20.62
N GLU A 375 -21.36 -4.58 -20.70
CA GLU A 375 -22.56 -5.36 -20.37
C GLU A 375 -22.37 -6.37 -19.25
N ILE A 376 -22.69 -5.93 -18.03
CA ILE A 376 -23.13 -6.81 -16.95
C ILE A 376 -24.15 -7.77 -17.57
N LYS A 377 -23.76 -9.01 -17.82
CA LYS A 377 -24.72 -10.07 -18.10
C LYS A 377 -25.46 -10.28 -16.79
N LYS A 378 -26.69 -9.74 -16.76
CA LYS A 378 -27.71 -10.02 -15.75
C LYS A 378 -27.87 -11.51 -15.51
#